data_AF-A0A7L4RJT1-F1
#
_entry.id   AF-A0A7L4RJT1-F1
#
_cell.length_a   1.000
_cell.length_b   1.000
_cell.length_c   1.000
_cell.angle_alpha   90.00
_cell.angle_beta   90.00
_cell.angle_gamma   90.00
#
_symmetry.space_group_name_H-M   'P 1'
#
loop_
_entity.id
_entity.type
_entity.pdbx_description
1 polymer ?
#
loop_
_entity_poly.entity_id
_entity_poly.type
_entity_poly.pdbx_seq_one_letter_code
_entity_poly.pdbx_strand_id
1 'polypeptide(L)'
;MRNSLTRGKRAQIALWMLTKFAMIFFILALALILLGYSGAEKTTLCVTRAQGLASAIRSNIANVLTAPVEDERKVIPLERVLSIGQSDYVKYGITITNRIPGGDQPNSLIIEVVPTGAKDCNGGGNVAYPKEATLVYGGFPAGDKEKLELDPYGGIAGAERSWYLVILKCKTKYWQEGGPKEYIYLDNCRDSQLIGCIDFAQVEKCCGWPASGVPDCP
;
A
#
# COMPACT_ATOMS: atom_id res chain seq x y z
N MET A 1 -10.09 6.71 -83.90
CA MET A 1 -10.86 6.68 -82.63
C MET A 1 -10.56 5.40 -81.85
N ARG A 2 -9.50 5.36 -81.04
CA ARG A 2 -9.23 4.31 -80.05
C ARG A 2 -8.29 4.93 -79.03
N ASN A 3 -8.79 5.27 -77.84
CA ASN A 3 -7.98 5.51 -76.61
C ASN A 3 -8.82 5.86 -75.35
N SER A 4 -10.15 5.65 -75.33
CA SER A 4 -10.98 6.00 -74.15
C SER A 4 -11.23 4.85 -73.16
N LEU A 5 -11.06 3.58 -73.57
CA LEU A 5 -11.52 2.41 -72.80
C LEU A 5 -10.56 1.89 -71.71
N THR A 6 -9.32 2.37 -71.64
CA THR A 6 -8.31 1.88 -70.67
C THR A 6 -8.21 2.74 -69.40
N ARG A 7 -8.78 3.95 -69.39
CA ARG A 7 -8.74 4.87 -68.23
C ARG A 7 -9.74 4.48 -67.13
N GLY A 8 -10.96 4.06 -67.51
CA GLY A 8 -12.02 3.68 -66.56
C GLY A 8 -11.69 2.44 -65.73
N LYS A 9 -11.08 1.41 -66.34
CA LYS A 9 -10.70 0.18 -65.62
C LYS A 9 -9.57 0.39 -64.61
N ARG A 10 -8.59 1.26 -64.92
CA ARG A 10 -7.51 1.62 -63.97
C ARG A 10 -8.01 2.46 -62.81
N ALA A 11 -8.95 3.37 -63.05
CA ALA A 11 -9.59 4.16 -61.99
C ALA A 11 -10.44 3.29 -61.05
N GLN A 12 -11.17 2.30 -61.56
CA GLN A 12 -11.93 1.35 -60.74
C GLN A 12 -11.03 0.43 -59.90
N ILE A 13 -9.91 -0.05 -60.46
CA ILE A 13 -8.94 -0.86 -59.71
C ILE A 13 -8.26 -0.03 -58.61
N ALA A 14 -7.93 1.24 -58.91
CA ALA A 14 -7.39 2.17 -57.92
C ALA A 14 -8.39 2.46 -56.78
N LEU A 15 -9.68 2.64 -57.10
CA LEU A 15 -10.74 2.87 -56.09
C LEU A 15 -10.96 1.66 -55.17
N TRP A 16 -10.88 0.45 -55.72
CA TRP A 16 -11.03 -0.79 -54.95
C TRP A 16 -9.81 -1.09 -54.08
N MET A 17 -8.60 -0.81 -54.58
CA MET A 17 -7.38 -0.85 -53.77
C MET A 17 -7.45 0.18 -52.63
N LEU A 18 -7.87 1.42 -52.93
CA LEU A 18 -7.93 2.51 -51.95
C LEU A 18 -8.90 2.22 -50.81
N THR A 19 -10.06 1.65 -51.09
CA THR A 19 -11.04 1.26 -50.05
C THR A 19 -10.51 0.12 -49.16
N LYS A 20 -9.81 -0.86 -49.73
CA LYS A 20 -9.18 -1.93 -48.94
C LYS A 20 -8.06 -1.43 -48.04
N PHE A 21 -7.18 -0.57 -48.56
CA PHE A 21 -6.14 0.04 -47.75
C PHE A 21 -6.73 0.92 -46.66
N ALA A 22 -7.74 1.74 -46.96
CA ALA A 22 -8.43 2.56 -45.97
C ALA A 22 -9.03 1.71 -44.83
N MET A 23 -9.63 0.56 -45.15
CA MET A 23 -10.21 -0.35 -44.15
C MET A 23 -9.12 -0.95 -43.23
N ILE A 24 -7.98 -1.36 -43.80
CA ILE A 24 -6.85 -1.90 -43.01
C ILE A 24 -6.25 -0.81 -42.11
N PHE A 25 -6.03 0.39 -42.65
CA PHE A 25 -5.52 1.52 -41.87
C PHE A 25 -6.48 1.89 -40.73
N PHE A 26 -7.79 1.84 -40.97
CA PHE A 26 -8.78 2.09 -39.93
C PHE A 26 -8.74 1.04 -38.82
N ILE A 27 -8.66 -0.25 -39.17
CA ILE A 27 -8.57 -1.34 -38.18
C ILE A 27 -7.28 -1.23 -37.37
N LEU A 28 -6.14 -0.95 -38.02
CA LEU A 28 -4.86 -0.76 -37.33
C LEU A 28 -4.88 0.46 -36.42
N ALA A 29 -5.45 1.58 -36.85
CA ALA A 29 -5.62 2.76 -36.02
C ALA A 29 -6.50 2.48 -34.79
N LEU A 30 -7.61 1.77 -34.99
CA LEU A 30 -8.52 1.40 -33.90
C LEU A 30 -7.84 0.43 -32.91
N ALA A 31 -7.07 -0.55 -33.40
CA ALA A 31 -6.32 -1.47 -32.56
C ALA A 31 -5.24 -0.75 -31.74
N LEU A 32 -4.51 0.19 -32.34
CA LEU A 32 -3.50 1.01 -31.63
C LEU A 32 -4.13 1.91 -30.57
N ILE A 33 -5.29 2.50 -30.87
CA ILE A 33 -6.05 3.29 -29.89
C ILE A 33 -6.48 2.40 -28.72
N LEU A 34 -7.09 1.23 -28.98
CA LEU A 34 -7.53 0.30 -27.93
C LEU A 34 -6.36 -0.21 -27.06
N LEU A 35 -5.21 -0.49 -27.66
CA LEU A 35 -4.00 -0.88 -26.93
C LEU A 35 -3.49 0.27 -26.04
N GLY A 36 -3.56 1.51 -26.51
CA GLY A 36 -3.20 2.70 -25.73
C GLY A 36 -4.13 2.95 -24.53
N TYR A 37 -5.45 2.82 -24.72
CA TYR A 37 -6.42 2.98 -23.64
C TYR A 37 -6.28 1.91 -22.55
N SER A 38 -5.98 0.66 -22.94
CA SER A 38 -5.78 -0.45 -21.99
C SER A 38 -4.64 -0.19 -21.00
N GLY A 39 -3.53 0.40 -21.44
CA GLY A 39 -2.41 0.76 -20.57
C GLY A 39 -2.76 1.86 -19.56
N ALA A 40 -3.44 2.92 -20.02
CA ALA A 40 -3.84 4.04 -19.16
C ALA A 40 -4.85 3.60 -18.09
N GLU A 41 -5.84 2.78 -18.47
CA GLU A 41 -6.83 2.24 -17.53
C GLU A 41 -6.17 1.36 -16.46
N LYS A 42 -5.22 0.50 -16.84
CA LYS A 42 -4.46 -0.33 -15.88
C LYS A 42 -3.72 0.52 -14.85
N THR A 43 -3.08 1.61 -15.29
CA THR A 43 -2.35 2.51 -14.37
C THR A 43 -3.31 3.26 -13.45
N THR A 44 -4.40 3.82 -13.96
CA THR A 44 -5.41 4.51 -13.13
C THR A 44 -6.06 3.57 -12.12
N LEU A 45 -6.39 2.33 -12.52
CA LEU A 45 -6.91 1.30 -11.63
C LEU A 45 -5.91 0.95 -10.53
N CYS A 46 -4.64 0.77 -10.90
CA CYS A 46 -3.59 0.47 -9.94
C CYS A 46 -3.45 1.58 -8.89
N VAL A 47 -3.32 2.85 -9.31
CA VAL A 47 -3.21 4.00 -8.40
C VAL A 47 -4.42 4.06 -7.46
N THR A 48 -5.63 3.87 -8.01
CA THR A 48 -6.87 3.88 -7.22
C THR A 48 -6.87 2.78 -6.15
N ARG A 49 -6.36 1.59 -6.47
CA ARG A 49 -6.25 0.47 -5.51
C ARG A 49 -5.19 0.72 -4.45
N ALA A 50 -4.01 1.19 -4.85
CA ALA A 50 -2.94 1.54 -3.91
C ALA A 50 -3.40 2.64 -2.93
N GLN A 51 -4.06 3.68 -3.44
CA GLN A 51 -4.61 4.77 -2.63
C GLN A 51 -5.76 4.29 -1.73
N GLY A 52 -6.62 3.40 -2.23
CA GLY A 52 -7.69 2.78 -1.45
C GLY A 52 -7.14 1.98 -0.27
N LEU A 53 -6.10 1.17 -0.50
CA LEU A 53 -5.43 0.41 0.56
C LEU A 53 -4.73 1.34 1.57
N ALA A 54 -3.98 2.34 1.10
CA ALA A 54 -3.32 3.32 1.95
C ALA A 54 -4.33 4.05 2.85
N SER A 55 -5.47 4.47 2.28
CA SER A 55 -6.55 5.11 3.02
C SER A 55 -7.19 4.17 4.05
N ALA A 56 -7.38 2.89 3.72
CA ALA A 56 -7.90 1.90 4.65
C ALA A 56 -6.95 1.66 5.83
N ILE A 57 -5.65 1.51 5.59
CA ILE A 57 -4.63 1.37 6.65
C ILE A 57 -4.63 2.62 7.52
N ARG A 58 -4.55 3.81 6.89
CA ARG A 58 -4.61 5.11 7.56
C ARG A 58 -5.83 5.25 8.47
N SER A 59 -7.01 4.86 7.98
CA SER A 59 -8.25 4.91 8.76
C SER A 59 -8.22 3.95 9.95
N ASN A 60 -7.67 2.74 9.79
CA ASN A 60 -7.56 1.79 10.89
C ASN A 60 -6.59 2.28 11.97
N ILE A 61 -5.42 2.81 11.57
CA ILE A 61 -4.47 3.42 12.51
C ILE A 61 -5.15 4.58 13.24
N ALA A 62 -5.79 5.51 12.52
CA ALA A 62 -6.48 6.64 13.12
C ALA A 62 -7.58 6.22 14.10
N ASN A 63 -8.32 5.15 13.80
CA ASN A 63 -9.34 4.61 14.70
C ASN A 63 -8.74 4.06 15.99
N VAL A 64 -7.60 3.36 15.93
CA VAL A 64 -6.91 2.87 17.12
C VAL A 64 -6.38 4.04 17.96
N LEU A 65 -5.78 5.04 17.30
CA LEU A 65 -5.22 6.20 17.99
C LEU A 65 -6.29 7.07 18.67
N THR A 66 -7.46 7.22 18.06
CA THR A 66 -8.57 8.02 18.59
C THR A 66 -9.53 7.23 19.48
N ALA A 67 -9.30 5.93 19.66
CA ALA A 67 -10.16 5.10 20.51
C ALA A 67 -10.14 5.61 21.97
N PRO A 68 -11.32 5.71 22.62
CA PRO A 68 -11.43 6.11 24.01
C PRO A 68 -11.11 4.96 24.99
N VAL A 69 -11.05 3.73 24.49
CA VAL A 69 -10.77 2.54 25.29
C VAL A 69 -9.26 2.40 25.46
N GLU A 70 -8.85 2.05 26.67
CA GLU A 70 -7.47 1.73 27.00
C GLU A 70 -7.08 0.37 26.36
N ASP A 71 -5.87 0.27 25.81
CA ASP A 71 -5.36 -0.95 25.16
C ASP A 71 -6.12 -1.38 23.88
N GLU A 72 -6.51 -0.40 23.05
CA GLU A 72 -7.16 -0.66 21.76
C GLU A 72 -6.20 -1.34 20.77
N ARG A 73 -6.68 -2.43 20.16
CA ARG A 73 -5.92 -3.24 19.21
C ARG A 73 -6.67 -3.37 17.89
N LYS A 74 -5.94 -3.21 16.78
CA LYS A 74 -6.41 -3.61 15.45
C LYS A 74 -5.40 -4.51 14.76
N VAL A 75 -5.92 -5.58 14.18
CA VAL A 75 -5.15 -6.45 13.28
C VAL A 75 -5.75 -6.35 11.89
N ILE A 76 -4.91 -5.97 10.94
CA ILE A 76 -5.29 -5.71 9.56
C ILE A 76 -4.72 -6.86 8.71
N PRO A 77 -5.57 -7.73 8.14
CA PRO A 77 -5.11 -8.78 7.24
C PRO A 77 -4.56 -8.15 5.95
N LEU A 78 -3.46 -8.71 5.45
CA LEU A 78 -2.77 -8.24 4.26
C LEU A 78 -2.96 -9.24 3.13
N GLU A 79 -3.62 -8.78 2.07
CA GLU A 79 -3.82 -9.54 0.85
C GLU A 79 -2.51 -9.68 0.07
N ARG A 80 -2.34 -10.77 -0.69
CA ARG A 80 -1.09 -10.98 -1.46
C ARG A 80 -0.90 -9.97 -2.58
N VAL A 81 -1.97 -9.34 -3.05
CA VAL A 81 -2.03 -8.54 -4.28
C VAL A 81 -3.01 -7.37 -4.12
N LEU A 82 -2.71 -6.24 -4.76
CA LEU A 82 -3.56 -5.03 -4.73
C LEU A 82 -4.85 -5.15 -5.55
N SER A 83 -4.87 -6.03 -6.55
CA SER A 83 -5.99 -6.18 -7.47
C SER A 83 -6.11 -7.63 -7.92
N ILE A 84 -7.35 -8.12 -7.95
CA ILE A 84 -7.73 -9.39 -8.56
C ILE A 84 -8.40 -9.03 -9.90
N GLY A 85 -7.60 -8.87 -10.95
CA GLY A 85 -8.05 -8.59 -12.31
C GLY A 85 -7.29 -9.47 -13.31
N GLN A 86 -7.94 -9.83 -14.42
CA GLN A 86 -7.66 -11.01 -15.27
C GLN A 86 -6.25 -11.19 -15.88
N SER A 87 -5.26 -10.32 -15.65
CA SER A 87 -3.91 -10.57 -16.21
C SER A 87 -2.72 -10.24 -15.33
N ASP A 88 -2.83 -9.36 -14.32
CA ASP A 88 -1.65 -8.89 -13.59
C ASP A 88 -1.92 -8.82 -12.09
N TYR A 89 -1.49 -9.85 -11.36
CA TYR A 89 -1.39 -9.85 -9.91
C TYR A 89 -0.36 -8.80 -9.48
N VAL A 90 -0.82 -7.57 -9.23
CA VAL A 90 0.06 -6.49 -8.79
C VAL A 90 0.47 -6.72 -7.35
N LYS A 91 1.67 -7.28 -7.18
CA LYS A 91 2.38 -7.40 -5.90
C LYS A 91 2.66 -6.01 -5.36
N TYR A 92 2.82 -5.87 -4.05
CA TYR A 92 3.06 -4.57 -3.42
C TYR A 92 3.79 -4.73 -2.09
N GLY A 93 4.45 -3.65 -1.67
CA GLY A 93 4.97 -3.46 -0.32
C GLY A 93 4.24 -2.30 0.36
N ILE A 94 4.26 -2.30 1.68
CA ILE A 94 3.81 -1.17 2.49
C ILE A 94 4.99 -0.70 3.34
N THR A 95 5.22 0.60 3.38
CA THR A 95 6.19 1.23 4.28
C THR A 95 5.43 2.19 5.18
N ILE A 96 5.65 2.09 6.49
CA ILE A 96 5.14 3.02 7.49
C ILE A 96 6.33 3.70 8.15
N THR A 97 6.49 5.00 7.90
CA THR A 97 7.64 5.78 8.37
C THR A 97 7.20 6.77 9.44
N ASN A 98 7.93 6.83 10.55
CA ASN A 98 7.74 7.86 11.55
C ASN A 98 8.36 9.18 11.08
N ARG A 99 7.55 10.24 11.08
CA ARG A 99 7.99 11.61 10.87
C ARG A 99 7.71 12.43 12.12
N ILE A 100 8.78 12.91 12.74
CA ILE A 100 8.78 13.85 13.86
C ILE A 100 9.12 15.24 13.30
N PRO A 101 8.11 16.07 12.98
CA PRO A 101 8.38 17.45 12.56
C PRO A 101 8.91 18.24 13.77
N GLY A 102 9.94 19.07 13.56
CA GLY A 102 10.40 20.00 14.59
C GLY A 102 9.33 21.05 14.93
N GLY A 103 9.35 21.57 16.16
CA GLY A 103 8.47 22.66 16.60
C GLY A 103 7.09 22.20 17.10
N ASP A 104 6.02 22.97 16.85
CA ASP A 104 4.68 22.75 17.40
C ASP A 104 3.80 21.71 16.67
N GLN A 105 4.28 21.14 15.56
CA GLN A 105 3.50 20.20 14.76
C GLN A 105 3.41 18.80 15.41
N PRO A 106 2.26 18.12 15.33
CA PRO A 106 2.12 16.76 15.84
C PRO A 106 3.02 15.80 15.05
N ASN A 107 3.43 14.72 15.69
CA ASN A 107 4.14 13.65 15.00
C ASN A 107 3.20 12.96 14.00
N SER A 108 3.76 12.29 12.99
CA SER A 108 2.96 11.62 11.98
C SER A 108 3.58 10.33 11.49
N LEU A 109 2.74 9.33 11.26
CA LEU A 109 3.07 8.12 10.52
C LEU A 109 2.77 8.37 9.04
N ILE A 110 3.76 8.25 8.17
CA ILE A 110 3.61 8.27 6.72
C ILE A 110 3.40 6.83 6.26
N ILE A 111 2.30 6.55 5.58
CA ILE A 111 1.99 5.26 4.99
C ILE A 111 2.19 5.37 3.49
N GLU A 112 3.01 4.49 2.94
CA GLU A 112 3.28 4.38 1.51
C GLU A 112 2.97 2.95 1.05
N VAL A 113 2.21 2.84 -0.03
CA VAL A 113 1.86 1.57 -0.67
C VAL A 113 2.46 1.59 -2.06
N VAL A 114 3.45 0.71 -2.28
CA VAL A 114 4.24 0.69 -3.51
C VAL A 114 4.16 -0.71 -4.16
N PRO A 115 3.49 -0.84 -5.30
CA PRO A 115 3.53 -1.99 -6.17
C PRO A 115 4.93 -2.41 -6.59
N THR A 116 5.19 -3.72 -6.58
CA THR A 116 6.42 -4.29 -7.11
C THR A 116 6.33 -4.32 -8.65
N GLY A 117 7.16 -3.51 -9.31
CA GLY A 117 7.28 -3.51 -10.78
C GLY A 117 6.52 -2.39 -11.51
N ALA A 118 5.74 -1.57 -10.82
CA ALA A 118 5.07 -0.40 -11.38
C ALA A 118 5.33 0.84 -10.51
N LYS A 119 6.42 1.58 -10.81
CA LYS A 119 6.85 2.74 -10.00
C LYS A 119 5.86 3.90 -10.00
N ASP A 120 5.07 4.02 -11.06
CA ASP A 120 4.12 5.13 -11.24
C ASP A 120 2.74 4.86 -10.64
N CYS A 121 2.55 3.65 -10.09
CA CYS A 121 1.37 3.31 -9.33
C CYS A 121 1.73 3.38 -7.86
N ASN A 122 1.34 4.42 -7.13
CA ASN A 122 1.59 4.50 -5.69
C ASN A 122 0.37 5.04 -4.97
N GLY A 123 0.29 4.71 -3.68
CA GLY A 123 -0.72 5.26 -2.78
C GLY A 123 -0.04 5.70 -1.50
N GLY A 124 -0.57 6.73 -0.87
CA GLY A 124 -0.01 7.17 0.39
C GLY A 124 -0.92 8.08 1.20
N GLY A 125 -0.47 8.35 2.42
CA GLY A 125 -1.13 9.27 3.32
C GLY A 125 -0.40 9.36 4.65
N ASN A 126 -0.92 10.20 5.54
CA ASN A 126 -0.35 10.41 6.86
C ASN A 126 -1.43 10.28 7.95
N VAL A 127 -1.01 9.80 9.13
CA VAL A 127 -1.81 9.82 10.36
C VAL A 127 -1.04 10.59 11.41
N ALA A 128 -1.64 11.64 11.97
CA ALA A 128 -1.06 12.36 13.08
C ALA A 128 -1.24 11.58 14.39
N TYR A 129 -0.26 11.67 15.28
CA TYR A 129 -0.33 11.08 16.61
C TYR A 129 0.29 12.04 17.65
N PRO A 130 -0.05 11.90 18.95
CA PRO A 130 0.42 12.81 20.00
C PRO A 130 1.95 12.88 20.07
N LYS A 131 2.50 14.04 20.42
CA LYS A 131 3.96 14.25 20.48
C LYS A 131 4.62 13.44 21.59
N GLU A 132 3.85 13.22 22.64
CA GLU A 132 4.21 12.54 23.88
C GLU A 132 4.15 11.01 23.72
N ALA A 133 3.55 10.53 22.63
CA ALA A 133 3.45 9.11 22.35
C ALA A 133 4.77 8.57 21.80
N THR A 134 5.19 7.44 22.34
CA THR A 134 6.38 6.71 21.90
C THR A 134 5.96 5.60 20.94
N LEU A 135 6.55 5.59 19.75
CA LEU A 135 6.37 4.50 18.78
C LEU A 135 7.34 3.36 19.09
N VAL A 136 6.81 2.14 19.02
CA VAL A 136 7.58 0.90 19.13
C VAL A 136 7.27 0.04 17.92
N TYR A 137 8.31 -0.44 17.25
CA TYR A 137 8.19 -1.31 16.09
C TYR A 137 8.55 -2.74 16.48
N GLY A 138 7.63 -3.68 16.23
CA GLY A 138 7.84 -5.12 16.40
C GLY A 138 8.50 -5.75 15.17
N GLY A 139 9.19 -6.88 15.38
CA GLY A 139 9.67 -7.73 14.29
C GLY A 139 10.96 -7.29 13.57
N PHE A 140 11.70 -6.30 14.10
CA PHE A 140 13.02 -5.90 13.59
C PHE A 140 14.16 -6.14 14.57
N PRO A 141 15.35 -6.55 14.11
CA PRO A 141 16.56 -6.52 14.93
C PRO A 141 17.00 -5.07 15.13
N ALA A 142 16.61 -4.45 16.26
CA ALA A 142 17.15 -3.29 16.99
C ALA A 142 17.68 -2.02 16.25
N GLY A 143 17.70 -1.95 14.92
CA GLY A 143 18.46 -0.97 14.14
C GLY A 143 17.65 0.10 13.42
N ASP A 144 16.44 -0.21 12.95
CA ASP A 144 15.58 0.74 12.22
C ASP A 144 14.35 1.08 13.05
N LYS A 145 14.46 2.08 13.93
CA LYS A 145 13.36 2.53 14.80
C LYS A 145 12.45 3.56 14.14
N GLU A 146 12.60 3.80 12.85
CA GLU A 146 11.93 4.87 12.13
C GLU A 146 10.98 4.38 11.03
N LYS A 147 11.05 3.09 10.66
CA LYS A 147 10.21 2.53 9.60
C LYS A 147 9.77 1.08 9.86
N LEU A 148 8.56 0.76 9.41
CA LEU A 148 8.00 -0.59 9.34
C LEU A 148 7.73 -0.96 7.89
N GLU A 149 8.40 -1.99 7.41
CA GLU A 149 8.23 -2.54 6.07
C GLU A 149 7.39 -3.82 6.14
N LEU A 150 6.36 -3.90 5.30
CA LEU A 150 5.49 -5.06 5.14
C LEU A 150 5.60 -5.56 3.70
N ASP A 151 5.77 -6.88 3.54
CA ASP A 151 5.76 -7.58 2.25
C ASP A 151 4.63 -8.62 2.22
N PRO A 152 3.40 -8.21 1.86
CA PRO A 152 2.26 -9.11 1.79
C PRO A 152 2.39 -10.24 0.75
N TYR A 153 3.28 -10.10 -0.21
CA TYR A 153 3.50 -11.12 -1.23
C TYR A 153 4.54 -12.17 -0.78
N GLY A 154 5.57 -11.76 -0.02
CA GLY A 154 6.70 -12.61 0.36
C GLY A 154 7.71 -12.80 -0.78
N GLY A 155 7.94 -11.74 -1.54
CA GLY A 155 8.77 -11.75 -2.75
C GLY A 155 10.14 -11.09 -2.59
N ILE A 156 10.40 -10.45 -1.45
CA ILE A 156 11.72 -9.92 -1.11
C ILE A 156 12.60 -11.09 -0.65
N ALA A 157 13.74 -11.27 -1.31
CA ALA A 157 14.66 -12.37 -1.03
C ALA A 157 15.09 -12.36 0.46
N GLY A 158 14.75 -13.43 1.19
CA GLY A 158 15.06 -13.57 2.62
C GLY A 158 14.05 -12.97 3.59
N ALA A 159 12.96 -12.36 3.11
CA ALA A 159 11.87 -11.88 3.94
C ALA A 159 10.69 -12.87 3.93
N GLU A 160 10.20 -13.22 5.12
CA GLU A 160 8.93 -13.96 5.25
C GLU A 160 7.75 -13.03 4.95
N ARG A 161 6.68 -13.63 4.43
CA ARG A 161 5.45 -12.91 4.07
C ARG A 161 4.85 -12.22 5.29
N SER A 162 4.50 -10.94 5.14
CA SER A 162 3.65 -10.21 6.06
C SER A 162 2.19 -10.65 5.90
N TRP A 163 1.62 -11.29 6.90
CA TRP A 163 0.21 -11.70 6.86
C TRP A 163 -0.71 -10.67 7.47
N TYR A 164 -0.25 -10.01 8.53
CA TYR A 164 -1.04 -9.03 9.24
C TYR A 164 -0.19 -7.83 9.67
N LEU A 165 -0.80 -6.65 9.63
CA LEU A 165 -0.31 -5.46 10.32
C LEU A 165 -1.04 -5.37 11.67
N VAL A 166 -0.29 -5.41 12.76
CA VAL A 166 -0.82 -5.26 14.12
C VAL A 166 -0.56 -3.83 14.57
N ILE A 167 -1.60 -3.19 15.10
CA ILE A 167 -1.54 -1.86 15.69
C ILE A 167 -2.13 -1.96 17.09
N LEU A 168 -1.41 -1.45 18.07
CA LEU A 168 -1.81 -1.48 19.48
C LEU A 168 -1.52 -0.12 20.10
N LYS A 169 -2.54 0.51 20.66
CA LYS A 169 -2.41 1.71 21.50
C LYS A 169 -2.52 1.27 22.95
N CYS A 170 -1.42 1.35 23.69
CA CYS A 170 -1.44 1.03 25.11
C CYS A 170 -2.07 2.17 25.94
N LYS A 171 -2.63 1.82 27.09
CA LYS A 171 -3.06 2.76 28.12
C LYS A 171 -1.94 3.74 28.49
N THR A 172 -2.27 5.02 28.61
CA THR A 172 -1.35 6.03 29.14
C THR A 172 -0.97 5.68 30.58
N LYS A 173 0.33 5.62 30.89
CA LYS A 173 0.80 5.48 32.29
C LYS A 173 1.69 6.64 32.70
N TYR A 174 1.64 6.93 34.00
CA TYR A 174 2.43 7.96 34.63
C TYR A 174 3.75 7.37 35.08
N TRP A 175 4.85 7.84 34.49
CA TRP A 175 6.20 7.49 34.93
C TRP A 175 6.68 8.51 35.95
N GLN A 176 7.30 8.03 37.05
CA GLN A 176 7.64 8.84 38.24
C GLN A 176 8.50 10.09 37.94
N GLU A 177 9.22 10.13 36.81
CA GLU A 177 10.09 11.26 36.44
C GLU A 177 9.75 11.90 35.08
N GLY A 178 8.74 11.40 34.34
CA GLY A 178 8.55 11.73 32.92
C GLY A 178 7.15 12.20 32.50
N GLY A 179 6.20 12.30 33.43
CA GLY A 179 4.82 12.63 33.10
C GLY A 179 4.05 11.47 32.42
N PRO A 180 2.86 11.74 31.85
CA PRO A 180 2.09 10.73 31.14
C PRO A 180 2.80 10.34 29.84
N LYS A 181 2.98 9.04 29.62
CA LYS A 181 3.48 8.50 28.36
C LYS A 181 2.42 7.62 27.71
N GLU A 182 2.25 7.80 26.42
CA GLU A 182 1.43 6.94 25.57
C GLU A 182 2.36 6.09 24.71
N TYR A 183 1.98 4.84 24.43
CA TYR A 183 2.78 3.94 23.58
C TYR A 183 1.92 3.42 22.45
N ILE A 184 2.49 3.47 21.25
CA ILE A 184 1.89 2.95 20.03
C ILE A 184 2.82 1.88 19.51
N TYR A 185 2.34 0.65 19.48
CA TYR A 185 3.06 -0.49 18.94
C TYR A 185 2.55 -0.83 17.54
N LEU A 186 3.48 -0.98 16.61
CA LEU A 186 3.25 -1.38 15.24
C LEU A 186 4.08 -2.61 14.94
N ASP A 187 3.46 -3.68 14.45
CA ASP A 187 4.16 -4.93 14.19
C ASP A 187 3.83 -5.56 12.83
N ASN A 188 4.85 -6.18 12.26
CA ASN A 188 4.79 -6.99 11.05
C ASN A 188 4.62 -8.45 11.45
N CYS A 189 3.37 -8.89 11.63
CA CYS A 189 3.12 -10.28 11.95
C CYS A 189 3.26 -11.18 10.71
N ARG A 190 4.18 -12.14 10.82
CA ARG A 190 4.51 -13.13 9.80
C ARG A 190 3.84 -14.49 10.00
N ASP A 191 3.09 -14.66 11.09
CA ASP A 191 2.29 -15.87 11.29
C ASP A 191 1.09 -15.88 10.34
N SER A 192 0.86 -17.01 9.70
CA SER A 192 -0.30 -17.24 8.85
C SER A 192 -1.62 -17.30 9.63
N GLN A 193 -1.57 -17.67 10.92
CA GLN A 193 -2.71 -17.76 11.80
C GLN A 193 -2.86 -16.48 12.62
N LEU A 194 -4.08 -15.94 12.65
CA LEU A 194 -4.40 -14.74 13.40
C LEU A 194 -4.03 -14.86 14.90
N ILE A 195 -4.13 -16.04 15.48
CA ILE A 195 -3.84 -16.27 16.90
C ILE A 195 -2.34 -16.10 17.23
N GLY A 196 -1.44 -16.41 16.29
CA GLY A 196 -0.01 -16.20 16.47
C GLY A 196 0.38 -14.72 16.43
N CYS A 197 -0.45 -13.88 15.81
CA CYS A 197 -0.28 -12.41 15.79
C CYS A 197 -0.96 -11.70 16.96
N ILE A 198 -1.74 -12.44 17.74
CA ILE A 198 -2.60 -11.92 18.80
C ILE A 198 -2.46 -12.83 20.01
N ASP A 199 -1.33 -12.73 20.68
CA ASP A 199 -1.20 -13.31 22.02
C ASP A 199 -1.45 -12.21 23.06
N PHE A 200 -2.48 -12.40 23.90
CA PHE A 200 -2.77 -11.48 25.00
C PHE A 200 -1.61 -11.37 25.98
N ALA A 201 -0.81 -12.43 26.14
CA ALA A 201 0.41 -12.36 26.96
C ALA A 201 1.47 -11.44 26.33
N GLN A 202 1.51 -11.28 25.00
CA GLN A 202 2.39 -10.30 24.35
C GLN A 202 1.85 -8.87 24.50
N VAL A 203 0.53 -8.69 24.41
CA VAL A 203 -0.12 -7.40 24.67
C VAL A 203 0.13 -6.96 26.12
N GLU A 204 0.02 -7.88 27.09
CA GLU A 204 0.35 -7.60 28.49
C GLU A 204 1.83 -7.35 28.71
N LYS A 205 2.75 -7.94 27.96
CA LYS A 205 4.19 -7.60 28.05
C LYS A 205 4.48 -6.21 27.43
N CYS A 206 3.90 -5.94 26.26
CA CYS A 206 4.00 -4.65 25.58
C CYS A 206 3.36 -3.50 26.38
N CYS A 207 2.12 -3.69 26.83
CA CYS A 207 1.34 -2.70 27.58
C CYS A 207 1.41 -2.89 29.11
N GLY A 208 2.26 -3.78 29.60
CA GLY A 208 2.51 -4.07 31.03
C GLY A 208 3.93 -3.75 31.47
N TRP A 209 4.37 -2.53 31.16
CA TRP A 209 5.30 -1.67 31.90
C TRP A 209 6.16 -2.36 32.97
N PRO A 210 7.38 -2.81 32.62
CA PRO A 210 8.45 -3.03 33.60
C PRO A 210 8.89 -1.70 34.24
N ALA A 211 9.58 -1.80 35.38
CA ALA A 211 10.16 -0.67 36.13
C ALA A 211 11.25 0.14 35.38
N SER A 212 11.45 -0.10 34.08
CA SER A 212 12.42 0.61 33.22
C SER A 212 11.78 1.71 32.36
N GLY A 213 10.45 1.82 32.32
CA GLY A 213 9.76 2.87 31.56
C GLY A 213 9.81 2.71 30.04
N VAL A 214 10.09 1.50 29.54
CA VAL A 214 10.05 1.13 28.11
C VAL A 214 9.23 -0.18 27.99
N PRO A 215 8.29 -0.28 27.03
CA PRO A 215 7.59 -1.52 26.70
C PRO A 215 8.56 -2.66 26.42
N ASP A 216 8.35 -3.80 27.07
CA ASP A 216 9.06 -5.04 26.76
C ASP A 216 8.24 -5.82 25.72
N CYS A 217 8.30 -5.33 24.49
CA CYS A 217 7.67 -5.99 23.35
C CYS A 217 8.64 -7.00 22.72
N PRO A 218 8.17 -8.21 22.35
CA PRO A 218 8.97 -9.18 21.60
C PRO A 218 9.33 -8.70 20.19
#